data_AF-A0A0F0LYZ4-F1
#
_entry.id   AF-A0A0F0LYZ4-F1
#
_cell.length_a   1.000
_cell.length_b   1.000
_cell.length_c   1.000
_cell.angle_alpha   90.00
_cell.angle_beta   90.00
_cell.angle_gamma   90.00
#
_symmetry.space_group_name_H-M   'P 1'
#
loop_
_entity.id
_entity.type
_entity.pdbx_description
1 polymer ?
#
loop_
_entity_poly.entity_id
_entity_poly.type
_entity_poly.pdbx_seq_one_letter_code
_entity_poly.pdbx_strand_id
1 'polypeptide(L)'
;MTRSQDDGGFSLVEVVVAVVLLGLVAIAILPALVMGLQATATQSSVATSTREVSQMIDSARQQTTCAGLAQALQAQTFSDGRGRSLTVTGTIDNLTGATCPTLAHVSVTATSGTSTLTSSTALVYVTG
;
A
#
# COMPACT_ATOMS: atom_id res chain seq x y z
N MET A 1 12.35 -62.79 33.71
CA MET A 1 12.26 -61.69 32.73
C MET A 1 10.82 -61.61 32.24
N THR A 2 9.97 -60.81 32.89
CA THR A 2 8.61 -60.54 32.43
C THR A 2 8.62 -59.16 31.76
N ARG A 3 8.59 -59.16 30.43
CA ARG A 3 8.43 -57.96 29.62
C ARG A 3 6.96 -57.58 29.68
N SER A 4 6.58 -56.65 30.56
CA SER A 4 5.32 -55.94 30.42
C SER A 4 5.44 -55.12 29.14
N GLN A 5 4.84 -55.62 28.07
CA GLN A 5 4.54 -54.81 26.90
C GLN A 5 3.50 -53.79 27.37
N ASP A 6 3.97 -52.60 27.74
CA ASP A 6 3.17 -51.40 27.53
C ASP A 6 2.95 -51.34 26.02
N ASP A 7 1.85 -51.94 25.58
CA ASP A 7 1.23 -51.70 24.29
C ASP A 7 0.77 -50.24 24.28
N GLY A 8 1.74 -49.32 24.17
CA GLY A 8 1.59 -47.87 24.09
C GLY A 8 1.02 -47.45 22.74
N GLY A 9 -0.11 -48.06 22.35
CA GLY A 9 -0.92 -47.63 21.22
C GLY A 9 -1.74 -46.40 21.61
N PHE A 10 -1.85 -45.45 20.69
CA PHE A 10 -2.70 -44.27 20.84
C PHE A 10 -4.14 -44.71 21.15
N SER A 11 -4.64 -44.35 22.32
CA SER A 11 -6.05 -44.60 22.65
C SER A 11 -6.95 -43.64 21.86
N LEU A 12 -8.15 -44.08 21.48
CA LEU A 12 -9.12 -43.24 20.75
C LEU A 12 -9.40 -41.93 21.48
N VAL A 13 -9.39 -41.94 22.82
CA VAL A 13 -9.55 -40.73 23.64
C VAL A 13 -8.41 -39.74 23.43
N GLU A 14 -7.17 -40.21 23.29
CA GLU A 14 -5.99 -39.38 23.11
C GLU A 14 -6.00 -38.69 21.74
N VAL A 15 -6.47 -39.40 20.71
CA VAL A 15 -6.69 -38.83 19.37
C VAL A 15 -7.75 -37.72 19.41
N VAL A 16 -8.87 -37.95 20.09
CA VAL A 16 -9.93 -36.94 20.23
C VAL A 16 -9.39 -35.72 20.97
N VAL A 17 -8.66 -35.91 22.07
CA VAL A 17 -8.04 -34.82 22.83
C VAL A 17 -7.03 -34.05 21.97
N ALA A 18 -6.18 -34.74 21.19
CA ALA A 18 -5.21 -34.11 20.31
C ALA A 18 -5.87 -33.23 19.23
N VAL A 19 -6.96 -33.69 18.61
CA VAL A 19 -7.71 -32.90 17.61
C VAL A 19 -8.41 -31.71 18.25
N VAL A 20 -8.94 -31.86 19.47
CA VAL A 20 -9.54 -30.74 20.23
C VAL A 20 -8.47 -29.70 20.56
N LEU A 21 -7.31 -30.12 21.08
CA LEU A 21 -6.20 -29.22 21.37
C LEU A 21 -5.69 -28.51 20.11
N LEU A 22 -5.56 -29.24 18.99
CA LEU A 22 -5.19 -28.66 17.70
C LEU A 22 -6.22 -27.60 17.24
N GLY A 23 -7.51 -27.88 17.40
CA GLY A 23 -8.58 -26.92 17.09
C GLY A 23 -8.51 -25.66 17.93
N LEU A 24 -8.26 -25.79 19.23
CA LEU A 24 -8.07 -24.64 20.13
C LEU A 24 -6.85 -23.80 19.74
N VAL A 25 -5.73 -24.43 19.41
CA VAL A 25 -4.53 -23.73 18.94
C VAL A 25 -4.79 -23.02 17.61
N ALA A 26 -5.48 -23.67 16.66
CA ALA A 26 -5.84 -23.05 15.39
C ALA A 26 -6.68 -21.78 15.60
N ILE A 27 -7.71 -21.85 16.45
CA ILE A 27 -8.56 -20.70 16.78
C ILE A 27 -7.76 -19.58 17.47
N ALA A 28 -6.83 -19.94 18.35
CA ALA A 28 -5.98 -18.98 19.06
C ALA A 28 -5.06 -18.18 18.11
N ILE A 29 -4.64 -18.75 16.97
CA ILE A 29 -3.72 -18.10 16.02
C ILE A 29 -4.47 -17.26 14.96
N LEU A 30 -5.77 -17.48 14.75
CA LEU A 30 -6.57 -16.73 13.76
C LEU A 30 -6.43 -15.20 13.84
N PRO A 31 -6.46 -14.56 15.04
CA PRO A 31 -6.30 -13.11 15.12
C PRO A 31 -4.95 -12.62 14.57
N ALA A 32 -3.87 -13.34 14.87
CA ALA A 32 -2.54 -13.01 14.38
C ALA A 32 -2.45 -13.12 12.85
N LEU A 33 -3.08 -14.14 12.27
CA LEU A 33 -3.17 -14.30 10.82
C LEU A 33 -3.90 -13.12 10.16
N VAL A 34 -5.05 -12.73 10.70
CA VAL A 34 -5.84 -11.61 10.19
C VAL A 34 -5.05 -10.30 10.27
N MET A 35 -4.36 -10.06 11.38
CA MET A 35 -3.50 -8.88 11.54
C MET A 35 -2.36 -8.87 10.51
N GLY A 36 -1.70 -10.00 10.27
CA GLY A 36 -0.62 -10.11 9.27
C GLY A 36 -1.11 -9.83 7.84
N LEU A 37 -2.27 -10.37 7.47
CA LEU A 37 -2.88 -10.14 6.16
C LEU A 37 -3.30 -8.67 5.96
N GLN A 38 -3.84 -8.04 7.01
CA GLN A 38 -4.19 -6.62 6.94
C GLN A 38 -2.94 -5.76 6.75
N ALA A 39 -1.89 -5.99 7.53
CA ALA A 39 -0.63 -5.25 7.45
C ALA A 39 0.02 -5.36 6.06
N THR A 40 0.14 -6.59 5.55
CA THR A 40 0.73 -6.87 4.23
C THR A 40 0.05 -6.08 3.12
N ALA A 41 -1.26 -6.00 3.19
CA ALA A 41 -2.01 -5.42 2.10
C ALA A 41 -2.24 -3.91 2.26
N THR A 42 -2.15 -3.34 3.47
CA THR A 42 -1.91 -1.89 3.63
C THR A 42 -0.58 -1.50 2.99
N GLN A 43 0.47 -2.30 3.22
CA GLN A 43 1.78 -2.06 2.62
C GLN A 43 1.74 -2.16 1.09
N SER A 44 0.96 -3.10 0.55
CA SER A 44 0.73 -3.20 -0.90
C SER A 44 0.07 -1.94 -1.47
N SER A 45 -0.98 -1.41 -0.83
CA SER A 45 -1.62 -0.17 -1.27
C SER A 45 -0.64 1.02 -1.24
N VAL A 46 0.18 1.15 -0.19
CA VAL A 46 1.21 2.21 -0.09
C VAL A 46 2.27 2.07 -1.18
N ALA A 47 2.71 0.86 -1.48
CA ALA A 47 3.66 0.60 -2.56
C ALA A 47 3.09 0.98 -3.93
N THR A 48 1.83 0.62 -4.20
CA THR A 48 1.13 1.04 -5.42
C THR A 48 1.03 2.57 -5.48
N SER A 49 0.58 3.24 -4.42
CA SER A 49 0.53 4.71 -4.39
C SER A 49 1.88 5.35 -4.65
N THR A 50 2.97 4.79 -4.11
CA THR A 50 4.32 5.32 -4.34
C THR A 50 4.76 5.19 -5.80
N ARG A 51 4.39 4.09 -6.48
CA ARG A 51 4.64 3.92 -7.91
C ARG A 51 3.89 4.97 -8.74
N GLU A 52 2.60 5.16 -8.47
CA GLU A 52 1.78 6.14 -9.20
C GLU A 52 2.25 7.58 -8.95
N VAL A 53 2.61 7.92 -7.72
CA VAL A 53 3.21 9.23 -7.39
C VAL A 53 4.51 9.46 -8.16
N SER A 54 5.37 8.44 -8.22
CA SER A 54 6.64 8.52 -8.96
C SER A 54 6.38 8.70 -10.46
N GLN A 55 5.43 7.95 -11.03
CA GLN A 55 5.04 8.07 -12.43
C GLN A 55 4.49 9.46 -12.76
N MET A 56 3.69 10.05 -11.87
CA MET A 56 3.18 11.42 -12.05
C MET A 56 4.32 12.44 -11.99
N ILE A 57 5.29 12.28 -11.08
CA ILE A 57 6.49 13.13 -11.03
C ILE A 57 7.31 13.00 -12.32
N ASP A 58 7.48 11.80 -12.84
CA ASP A 58 8.24 11.57 -14.07
C ASP A 58 7.50 12.12 -15.30
N SER A 59 6.17 12.04 -15.32
CA SER A 59 5.32 12.70 -16.33
C SER A 59 5.45 14.22 -16.25
N ALA A 60 5.41 14.78 -15.05
CA ALA A 60 5.61 16.21 -14.80
C ALA A 60 6.99 16.69 -15.28
N ARG A 61 8.05 15.90 -15.05
CA ARG A 61 9.42 16.21 -15.52
C ARG A 61 9.58 16.22 -17.04
N GLN A 62 8.70 15.54 -17.77
CA GLN A 62 8.69 15.56 -19.24
C GLN A 62 8.02 16.83 -19.79
N GLN A 63 7.33 17.59 -18.94
CA GLN A 63 6.66 18.82 -19.35
C GLN A 63 7.60 20.02 -19.23
N THR A 64 7.75 20.75 -20.33
CA THR A 64 8.55 21.96 -20.38
C THR A 64 7.71 23.23 -20.27
N THR A 65 6.38 23.11 -20.29
CA THR A 65 5.44 24.24 -20.24
C THR A 65 4.55 24.17 -19.00
N CYS A 66 4.10 25.34 -18.54
CA CYS A 66 3.19 25.44 -17.38
C CYS A 66 1.86 24.71 -17.60
N ALA A 67 1.29 24.87 -18.79
CA ALA A 67 0.04 24.23 -19.15
C ALA A 67 0.19 22.70 -19.23
N GLY A 68 1.29 22.21 -19.82
CA GLY A 68 1.61 20.78 -19.83
C GLY A 68 1.81 20.23 -18.42
N LEU A 69 2.51 20.97 -17.56
CA LEU A 69 2.74 20.59 -16.17
C LEU A 69 1.43 20.51 -15.38
N ALA A 70 0.55 21.50 -15.51
CA ALA A 70 -0.78 21.47 -14.88
C ALA A 70 -1.64 20.30 -15.39
N GLN A 71 -1.53 19.95 -16.68
CA GLN A 71 -2.20 18.78 -17.25
C GLN A 71 -1.64 17.46 -16.72
N ALA A 72 -0.32 17.34 -16.60
CA ALA A 72 0.35 16.15 -16.07
C ALA A 72 0.05 15.90 -14.58
N LEU A 73 -0.29 16.95 -13.84
CA LEU A 73 -0.60 16.92 -12.41
C LEU A 73 -2.10 16.80 -12.10
N GLN A 74 -2.95 16.65 -13.11
CA GLN A 74 -4.38 16.44 -12.90
C GLN A 74 -4.64 15.21 -12.04
N ALA A 75 -5.69 15.30 -11.22
CA ALA A 75 -6.08 14.20 -10.37
C ALA A 75 -6.45 12.96 -11.19
N GLN A 76 -5.79 11.85 -10.90
CA GLN A 76 -6.04 10.55 -11.52
C GLN A 76 -6.46 9.54 -10.47
N THR A 77 -7.42 8.68 -10.82
CA THR A 77 -7.93 7.64 -9.93
C THR A 77 -7.53 6.26 -10.42
N PHE A 78 -7.00 5.46 -9.50
CA PHE A 78 -6.53 4.10 -9.75
C PHE A 78 -7.21 3.14 -8.78
N SER A 79 -7.31 1.88 -9.17
CA SER A 79 -7.80 0.82 -8.29
C SER A 79 -6.61 0.02 -7.77
N ASP A 80 -6.53 -0.17 -6.46
CA ASP A 80 -5.54 -1.09 -5.87
C ASP A 80 -5.96 -2.56 -6.05
N GLY A 81 -5.08 -3.49 -5.69
CA GLY A 81 -5.37 -4.93 -5.77
C GLY A 81 -6.50 -5.43 -4.86
N ARG A 82 -7.10 -4.54 -4.05
CA ARG A 82 -8.26 -4.81 -3.18
C ARG A 82 -9.53 -4.10 -3.67
N GLY A 83 -9.47 -3.42 -4.82
CA GLY A 83 -10.59 -2.66 -5.37
C GLY A 83 -10.81 -1.29 -4.71
N ARG A 84 -9.87 -0.79 -3.88
CA ARG A 84 -9.97 0.56 -3.32
C ARG A 84 -9.54 1.59 -4.33
N SER A 85 -10.29 2.68 -4.41
CA SER A 85 -9.90 3.85 -5.20
C SER A 85 -8.79 4.63 -4.50
N LEU A 86 -7.71 4.86 -5.24
CA LEU A 86 -6.58 5.70 -4.90
C LEU A 86 -6.64 6.93 -5.81
N THR A 87 -6.59 8.13 -5.25
CA THR A 87 -6.53 9.37 -6.02
C THR A 87 -5.14 9.95 -5.89
N VAL A 88 -4.46 10.14 -7.02
CA VAL A 88 -3.15 10.82 -7.07
C VAL A 88 -3.37 12.19 -7.67
N THR A 89 -2.91 13.23 -7.00
CA THR A 89 -3.06 14.63 -7.45
C THR A 89 -1.75 15.37 -7.26
N GLY A 90 -1.44 16.26 -8.19
CA GLY A 90 -0.27 17.12 -8.12
C GLY A 90 -0.66 18.58 -7.95
N THR A 91 0.23 19.35 -7.34
CA THR A 91 0.11 20.80 -7.15
C THR A 91 1.45 21.45 -7.40
N ILE A 92 1.44 22.72 -7.84
CA ILE A 92 2.64 23.52 -8.07
C ILE A 92 2.65 24.63 -7.03
N ASP A 93 3.57 24.55 -6.07
CA ASP A 93 3.55 25.38 -4.85
C ASP A 93 3.98 26.83 -5.10
N ASN A 94 4.78 27.06 -6.15
CA ASN A 94 5.41 28.35 -6.42
C ASN A 94 4.90 29.02 -7.72
N LEU A 95 3.64 28.78 -8.08
CA LEU A 95 2.99 29.53 -9.16
C LEU A 95 2.69 30.96 -8.71
N THR A 96 3.19 31.94 -9.45
CA THR A 96 2.79 33.35 -9.33
C THR A 96 1.83 33.70 -10.45
N GLY A 97 0.53 33.53 -10.20
CA GLY A 97 -0.50 33.75 -11.23
C GLY A 97 -0.40 32.73 -12.38
N ALA A 98 -0.43 33.21 -13.63
CA ALA A 98 -0.34 32.37 -14.82
C ALA A 98 1.11 32.19 -15.33
N THR A 99 2.10 32.79 -14.67
CA THR A 99 3.50 32.76 -15.09
C THR A 99 4.21 31.60 -14.40
N CYS A 100 4.87 30.74 -15.19
CA CYS A 100 5.60 29.62 -14.63
C CYS A 100 7.00 30.05 -14.17
N PRO A 101 7.44 29.61 -12.98
CA PRO A 101 8.83 29.75 -12.58
C PRO A 101 9.72 28.85 -13.45
N THR A 102 10.99 29.22 -13.60
CA THR A 102 11.97 28.39 -14.32
C THR A 102 12.19 27.04 -13.63
N LEU A 103 11.98 27.00 -12.32
CA LEU A 103 12.01 25.82 -11.46
C LEU A 103 10.69 25.73 -10.70
N ALA A 104 9.82 24.81 -11.07
CA ALA A 104 8.55 24.54 -10.42
C ALA A 104 8.72 23.54 -9.26
N HIS A 105 8.19 23.89 -8.09
CA HIS A 105 8.05 23.00 -6.94
C HIS A 105 6.76 22.23 -7.10
N VAL A 106 6.88 20.94 -7.37
CA VAL A 106 5.74 20.07 -7.63
C VAL A 106 5.55 19.14 -6.44
N SER A 107 4.40 19.23 -5.79
CA SER A 107 3.99 18.33 -4.71
C SER A 107 2.91 17.39 -5.22
N VAL A 108 3.18 16.08 -5.18
CA VAL A 108 2.26 15.03 -5.60
C VAL A 108 1.85 14.21 -4.39
N THR A 109 0.54 14.04 -4.21
CA THR A 109 -0.05 13.35 -3.06
C THR A 109 -1.01 12.27 -3.53
N ALA A 110 -0.89 11.09 -2.95
CA ALA A 110 -1.84 9.99 -3.13
C ALA A 110 -2.72 9.84 -1.90
N THR A 111 -4.03 9.80 -2.11
CA THR A 111 -5.04 9.63 -1.08
C THR A 111 -5.92 8.42 -1.34
N SER A 112 -6.48 7.85 -0.28
CA SER A 112 -7.59 6.90 -0.37
C SER A 112 -8.73 7.42 0.51
N GLY A 113 -9.80 7.88 -0.13
CA GLY A 113 -10.85 8.65 0.55
C GLY A 113 -10.27 9.95 1.14
N THR A 114 -10.29 10.07 2.47
CA THR A 114 -9.75 11.23 3.20
C THR A 114 -8.34 11.01 3.75
N SER A 115 -7.79 9.80 3.63
CA SER A 115 -6.48 9.47 4.19
C SER A 115 -5.37 9.67 3.16
N THR A 116 -4.33 10.40 3.53
CA THR A 116 -3.11 10.51 2.71
C THR A 116 -2.25 9.26 2.92
N LEU A 117 -1.92 8.57 1.83
CA LEU A 117 -1.10 7.36 1.88
C LEU A 117 0.38 7.71 1.70
N THR A 118 0.68 8.62 0.78
CA THR A 118 2.04 9.06 0.50
C THR A 118 2.02 10.42 -0.19
N SER A 119 3.08 11.20 0.00
CA SER A 119 3.31 12.48 -0.65
C SER A 119 4.78 12.61 -0.99
N SER A 120 5.08 13.23 -2.13
CA SER A 120 6.43 13.44 -2.61
C SER A 120 6.53 14.80 -3.30
N THR A 121 7.67 15.46 -3.11
CA THR A 121 7.95 16.76 -3.71
C THR A 121 9.13 16.65 -4.66
N ALA A 122 9.03 17.27 -5.83
CA ALA A 122 10.07 17.30 -6.85
C ALA A 122 10.24 18.71 -7.42
N LEU A 123 11.45 18.97 -7.92
CA LEU A 123 11.75 20.14 -8.74
C LEU A 123 11.64 19.76 -10.21
N VAL A 124 10.88 20.55 -10.96
CA VAL A 124 10.70 20.41 -12.41
C VAL A 124 11.18 21.67 -13.09
N TYR A 125 12.02 21.51 -14.12
CA TYR A 125 12.47 22.64 -14.93
C TYR A 125 11.42 22.96 -15.99
N VAL A 126 11.00 24.23 -16.05
CA VAL A 126 9.98 24.70 -16.98
C VAL A 126 10.59 25.84 -17.79
N THR A 127 10.48 25.77 -19.11
CA THR A 127 10.80 26.89 -19.99
C THR A 127 9.54 27.75 -20.09
N GLY A 128 9.59 28.93 -19.48
CA GLY A 128 8.53 29.94 -19.56
C GLY A 128 8.28 30.40 -20.99
#